data_AF-A0A7J4AVD8-F1
#
_entry.id   AF-A0A7J4AVD8-F1
#
_cell.length_a   1.000
_cell.length_b   1.000
_cell.length_c   1.000
_cell.angle_alpha   90.00
_cell.angle_beta   90.00
_cell.angle_gamma   90.00
#
_symmetry.space_group_name_H-M   'P 1'
#
loop_
_entity.id
_entity.type
_entity.pdbx_description
1 polymer ?
#
loop_
_entity_poly.entity_id
_entity_poly.type
_entity_poly.pdbx_seq_one_letter_code
_entity_poly.pdbx_strand_id
1 'polypeptide(L)' 'MPKFEFVRKVLILGSGAIKIGEAAEFDYSGSQCLKALSE' A
#
# COMPACT_ATOMS: atom_id res chain seq x y z
N MET A 1 5.06 -17.24 -4.28
CA MET A 1 5.15 -17.26 -2.81
C MET A 1 3.75 -17.49 -2.26
N PRO A 2 3.54 -18.37 -1.28
CA PRO A 2 2.21 -18.61 -0.70
C PRO A 2 1.71 -17.38 0.08
N LYS A 3 0.38 -17.20 0.15
CA LYS A 3 -0.25 -16.17 1.01
C LYS A 3 0.00 -16.51 2.48
N PHE A 4 0.14 -15.49 3.34
CA PHE A 4 0.34 -15.66 4.78
C PHE A 4 -1.01 -15.86 5.49
N GLU A 5 -1.47 -17.10 5.61
CA GLU A 5 -2.80 -17.47 6.15
C GLU A 5 -3.07 -17.00 7.60
N PHE A 6 -2.03 -16.70 8.39
CA PHE A 6 -2.18 -16.21 9.77
C PHE A 6 -2.40 -14.70 9.86
N VAL A 7 -2.12 -13.94 8.80
CA VAL A 7 -2.29 -12.48 8.78
C VAL A 7 -3.73 -12.16 8.36
N ARG A 8 -4.54 -11.72 9.34
CA ARG A 8 -5.96 -11.44 9.11
C ARG A 8 -6.27 -9.97 8.82
N LYS A 9 -5.40 -9.06 9.24
CA LYS A 9 -5.55 -7.62 9.06
C LYS A 9 -4.18 -6.99 8.84
N VAL A 10 -4.13 -6.02 7.94
CA VAL A 10 -2.93 -5.25 7.61
C VAL A 10 -3.28 -3.77 7.72
N LEU A 11 -2.39 -2.99 8.34
CA LEU A 11 -2.46 -1.53 8.33
C LEU A 11 -1.49 -1.02 7.26
N ILE A 12 -2.00 -0.27 6.28
CA ILE A 12 -1.17 0.39 5.27
C ILE A 12 -1.02 1.85 5.69
N LEU A 13 0.23 2.31 5.83
CA LEU A 13 0.53 3.72 6.06
C LEU A 13 0.63 4.42 4.71
N GLY A 14 -0.17 5.47 4.53
CA GLY A 14 -0.19 6.26 3.28
C GLY A 14 1.05 7.15 3.10
N SER A 15 1.08 7.86 1.97
CA SER A 15 2.14 8.79 1.56
C SER A 15 2.30 10.02 2.47
N GLY A 16 1.23 10.41 3.16
CA GLY A 16 1.20 11.65 3.93
C GLY A 16 1.15 12.87 3.01
N ALA A 17 1.75 14.00 3.42
CA ALA A 17 1.83 15.18 2.56
C ALA A 17 2.87 14.99 1.45
N ILE A 18 2.57 15.50 0.26
CA ILE A 18 3.51 15.58 -0.88
C ILE A 18 4.72 16.43 -0.48
N LYS A 19 5.92 15.92 -0.77
CA LYS A 19 7.21 16.56 -0.44
C LYS A 19 8.05 16.69 -1.70
N ILE A 20 9.10 17.52 -1.66
CA ILE A 20 10.04 17.62 -2.80
C ILE A 20 10.69 16.25 -3.00
N GLY A 21 10.51 15.67 -4.19
CA GLY A 21 10.98 14.34 -4.52
C GLY A 21 10.03 13.19 -4.14
N GLU A 22 8.85 13.50 -3.57
CA GLU A 22 7.75 12.55 -3.36
C GLU A 22 6.52 13.09 -4.09
N ALA A 23 6.31 12.68 -5.33
CA ALA A 23 5.13 13.06 -6.10
C ALA A 23 4.02 12.01 -5.92
N ALA A 24 3.22 11.75 -6.96
CA ALA A 24 2.06 10.86 -6.88
C ALA A 24 2.42 9.35 -6.86
N GLU A 25 3.70 8.98 -6.94
CA GLU A 25 4.11 7.58 -7.00
C GLU A 25 3.69 6.75 -5.78
N PHE A 26 3.63 7.37 -4.60
CA PHE A 26 3.24 6.68 -3.37
C PHE A 26 1.71 6.50 -3.27
N ASP A 27 0.93 7.41 -3.84
CA ASP A 27 -0.53 7.26 -3.92
C ASP A 27 -0.91 6.15 -4.91
N TYR A 28 -0.21 6.08 -6.05
CA TYR A 28 -0.36 4.99 -7.01
C TYR A 28 0.04 3.64 -6.39
N SER A 29 1.20 3.58 -5.74
CA SER A 29 1.71 2.35 -5.11
C SER A 29 0.82 1.90 -3.96
N GLY A 30 0.31 2.82 -3.14
CA GLY A 30 -0.65 2.53 -2.08
C GLY A 30 -1.96 1.96 -2.61
N SER A 31 -2.49 2.54 -3.70
CA SER A 31 -3.70 2.05 -4.36
C SER A 31 -3.51 0.64 -4.94
N GLN A 32 -2.35 0.36 -5.55
CA GLN A 32 -2.01 -0.98 -6.03
C GLN A 32 -1.88 -1.98 -4.87
N CYS A 33 -1.29 -1.58 -3.74
CA CYS A 33 -1.20 -2.41 -2.54
C CYS A 33 -2.60 -2.78 -2.01
N LEU A 34 -3.51 -1.80 -1.93
CA LEU A 34 -4.90 -2.04 -1.53
C LEU A 34 -5.62 -3.01 -2.47
N LYS A 35 -5.41 -2.86 -3.78
CA LYS A 35 -5.97 -3.79 -4.79
C LYS A 35 -5.43 -5.20 -4.60
N ALA A 36 -4.10 -5.35 -4.48
CA ALA A 36 -3.46 -6.66 -4.32
C ALA A 36 -3.82 -7.39 -3.02
N LEU A 37 -4.13 -6.66 -1.94
CA LEU A 37 -4.60 -7.24 -0.68
C LEU A 37 -6.11 -7.55 -0.68
N SER A 38 -6.87 -6.93 -1.57
CA SER A 38 -8.31 -7.18 -1.73
C SER A 38 -8.61 -8.37 -2.63
N GLU A 39 -7.66 -8.79 -3.47
CA GLU A 39 -7.68 -10.00 -4.32
C GLU A 39 -7.09 -11.24 -3.62
#